data_AF-A0AAD6VCF7-F1
#
_entry.id   AF-A0AAD6VCF7-F1
#
_cell.length_a   1.000
_cell.length_b   1.000
_cell.length_c   1.000
_cell.angle_alpha   90.00
_cell.angle_beta   90.00
_cell.angle_gamma   90.00
#
_symmetry.space_group_name_H-M   'P 1'
#
loop_
_entity.id
_entity.type
_entity.pdbx_description
1 polymer ?
#
loop_
_entity_poly.entity_id
_entity_poly.type
_entity_poly.pdbx_seq_one_letter_code
_entity_poly.pdbx_strand_id
1 'polypeptide(L)'
;DRVRGIVNKGGFFGDRAGWHLPGFDDSAWSTSKLSTGLSRAGVRYFRTTFDLDVRAGYDVKMSFNFPPYGNGTYRAFLYVNG
;
A
#
# COMPACT_ATOMS: atom_id res chain seq x y z
N ASP A 1 -3.04 -12.16 -11.95
CA ASP A 1 -2.07 -12.67 -10.97
C ASP A 1 -2.45 -14.12 -10.75
N ARG A 2 -1.64 -15.07 -11.22
CA ARG A 2 -1.97 -16.51 -11.10
C ARG A 2 -1.70 -17.05 -9.70
N VAL A 3 -0.89 -16.35 -8.89
CA VAL A 3 -0.50 -16.77 -7.54
C VAL A 3 -1.54 -16.29 -6.51
N ARG A 4 -2.02 -15.04 -6.62
CA ARG A 4 -2.96 -14.43 -5.66
C ARG A 4 -4.44 -14.54 -6.04
N GLY A 5 -4.75 -15.17 -7.17
CA GLY A 5 -6.11 -15.41 -7.63
C GLY A 5 -6.79 -14.22 -8.31
N ILE A 6 -8.04 -14.43 -8.73
CA ILE A 6 -8.77 -13.51 -9.62
C ILE A 6 -9.33 -12.25 -8.93
N VAL A 7 -9.48 -12.29 -7.60
CA VAL A 7 -10.11 -11.20 -6.82
C VAL A 7 -9.11 -10.26 -6.13
N ASN A 8 -7.81 -10.55 -6.19
CA ASN A 8 -6.79 -9.74 -5.48
C ASN A 8 -6.61 -8.34 -6.07
N LYS A 9 -6.79 -8.21 -7.39
CA LYS A 9 -6.54 -6.97 -8.12
C LYS A 9 -7.85 -6.24 -8.40
N GLY A 10 -7.86 -4.95 -8.08
CA GLY A 10 -8.93 -4.04 -8.49
C GLY A 10 -8.76 -3.53 -9.93
N GLY A 11 -9.61 -2.58 -10.27
CA GLY A 11 -9.62 -1.91 -11.56
C GLY A 11 -8.80 -0.62 -11.62
N PHE A 12 -8.09 -0.22 -10.56
CA PHE A 12 -7.30 1.03 -10.60
C PHE A 12 -6.06 0.88 -11.49
N PHE A 13 -5.55 2.00 -12.00
CA PHE A 13 -4.39 1.99 -12.90
C PHE A 13 -3.18 1.28 -12.27
N GLY A 14 -2.89 1.57 -10.99
CA GLY A 14 -1.80 0.92 -10.26
C GLY A 14 -1.99 -0.59 -10.09
N ASP A 15 -3.24 -1.05 -9.90
CA ASP A 15 -3.53 -2.49 -9.75
C ASP A 15 -3.25 -3.23 -11.06
N ARG A 16 -3.67 -2.65 -12.18
CA ARG A 16 -3.44 -3.21 -13.53
C ARG A 16 -1.96 -3.19 -13.89
N ALA A 17 -1.26 -2.11 -13.55
CA ALA A 17 0.17 -1.95 -13.78
C ALA A 17 1.05 -2.75 -12.80
N GLY A 18 0.46 -3.33 -11.74
CA GLY A 18 1.18 -4.19 -10.79
C GLY A 18 1.97 -3.44 -9.72
N TRP A 19 1.62 -2.19 -9.43
CA TRP A 19 2.35 -1.33 -8.49
C TRP A 19 2.34 -1.82 -7.02
N HIS A 20 1.40 -2.69 -6.64
CA HIS A 20 1.36 -3.37 -5.33
C HIS A 20 2.41 -4.48 -5.20
N LEU A 21 2.96 -4.99 -6.30
CA LEU A 21 3.79 -6.19 -6.25
C LEU A 21 5.20 -5.88 -5.74
N PRO A 22 5.85 -6.79 -5.00
CA PRO A 22 7.27 -6.68 -4.69
C PRO A 22 8.11 -6.54 -5.96
N GLY A 23 9.19 -5.74 -5.89
CA GLY A 23 10.12 -5.54 -7.02
C GLY A 23 9.65 -4.59 -8.12
N PHE A 24 8.46 -3.97 -8.02
CA PHE A 24 8.10 -2.86 -8.92
C PHE A 24 9.07 -1.69 -8.73
N ASP A 25 9.63 -1.19 -9.83
CA ASP A 25 10.54 -0.03 -9.84
C ASP A 25 9.76 1.28 -9.75
N ASP A 26 9.77 1.88 -8.56
CA ASP A 26 9.17 3.17 -8.23
C ASP A 26 10.21 4.30 -8.16
N SER A 27 11.42 4.11 -8.70
CA SER A 27 12.49 5.12 -8.70
C SER A 27 12.12 6.43 -9.40
N ALA A 28 11.21 6.36 -10.38
CA ALA A 28 10.69 7.53 -11.09
C ALA A 28 9.57 8.26 -10.33
N TRP A 29 9.11 7.76 -9.17
CA TRP A 29 8.01 8.36 -8.43
C TRP A 29 8.50 9.48 -7.52
N SER A 30 7.65 10.50 -7.33
CA SER A 30 7.91 11.55 -6.36
C SER A 30 7.82 11.02 -4.93
N THR A 31 8.78 11.37 -4.08
CA THR A 31 8.71 11.09 -2.64
C THR A 31 7.67 11.99 -1.96
N SER A 32 6.76 11.40 -1.18
CA SER A 32 5.76 12.12 -0.39
C SER A 32 5.43 11.36 0.89
N LYS A 33 5.14 12.08 1.97
CA LYS A 33 4.54 11.47 3.17
C LYS A 33 3.11 11.03 2.85
N LEU A 34 2.68 9.92 3.45
CA LEU A 34 1.29 9.47 3.36
C LEU A 34 0.32 10.52 3.92
N SER A 35 0.73 11.21 5.00
CA SER A 35 -0.03 12.28 5.65
C SER A 35 -0.15 13.58 4.84
N THR A 36 0.49 13.68 3.68
CA THR A 36 0.25 14.79 2.76
C THR A 36 -1.08 14.61 2.03
N GLY A 37 -1.51 13.37 1.80
CA GLY A 37 -2.77 13.06 1.12
C GLY A 37 -2.89 13.69 -0.28
N LEU A 38 -4.11 14.09 -0.64
CA LEU A 38 -4.43 14.85 -1.86
C LEU A 38 -5.14 16.15 -1.49
N SER A 39 -4.86 17.23 -2.21
CA SER A 39 -5.52 18.54 -2.05
C SER A 39 -6.84 18.68 -2.83
N ARG A 40 -7.15 17.71 -3.69
CA ARG A 40 -8.36 17.63 -4.51
C ARG A 40 -8.78 16.18 -4.70
N ALA A 41 -10.03 15.96 -5.13
CA ALA A 41 -10.54 14.63 -5.42
C ALA A 41 -9.64 13.89 -6.42
N GLY A 42 -9.35 12.63 -6.12
CA GLY A 42 -8.47 11.81 -6.94
C GLY A 42 -8.05 10.53 -6.22
N VAL A 43 -7.23 9.74 -6.90
CA VAL A 43 -6.63 8.51 -6.38
C VAL A 43 -5.12 8.65 -6.47
N ARG A 44 -4.41 8.32 -5.39
CA ARG A 44 -2.94 8.29 -5.35
C ARG A 44 -2.49 6.93 -4.83
N TYR A 45 -1.44 6.41 -5.45
CA TYR A 45 -0.77 5.20 -5.00
C TYR A 45 0.42 5.59 -4.12
N PHE A 46 0.58 4.92 -2.98
CA PHE A 46 1.73 5.07 -2.11
C PHE A 46 2.43 3.73 -1.99
N ARG A 47 3.76 3.76 -1.95
CA ARG A 47 4.60 2.56 -1.86
C ARG A 47 5.76 2.85 -0.92
N THR A 48 6.14 1.85 -0.15
CA THR A 48 7.30 1.89 0.75
C THR A 48 7.77 0.46 1.03
N THR A 49 8.98 0.32 1.53
CA THR A 49 9.57 -0.93 2.03
C THR A 49 10.21 -0.66 3.39
N PHE A 50 10.23 -1.67 4.24
CA PHE A 50 10.94 -1.62 5.52
C PHE A 50 11.45 -3.02 5.85
N ASP A 51 12.57 -3.07 6.57
CA ASP A 51 13.10 -4.32 7.09
C ASP A 51 12.39 -4.68 8.39
N LEU A 52 12.04 -5.96 8.51
CA LEU A 52 11.39 -6.50 9.68
C LEU A 52 12.23 -7.65 10.24
N ASP A 53 12.78 -7.45 11.44
CA ASP A 53 13.60 -8.43 12.15
C ASP A 53 12.86 -8.91 13.41
N VAL A 54 12.05 -9.96 13.25
CA VAL A 54 11.36 -10.61 14.37
C VAL A 54 12.22 -11.74 14.89
N ARG A 55 12.47 -11.74 16.21
CA ARG A 55 13.23 -12.80 16.87
C ARG A 55 12.63 -14.18 16.59
N ALA A 56 13.46 -15.08 16.10
CA ALA A 56 13.08 -16.48 15.87
C ALA A 56 12.51 -17.14 17.13
N GLY A 57 11.51 -18.00 16.97
CA GLY A 57 10.84 -18.72 18.06
C GLY A 57 9.70 -17.96 18.75
N TYR A 58 9.38 -16.74 18.31
CA TYR A 58 8.24 -15.96 18.81
C TYR A 58 7.13 -15.88 17.76
N ASP A 59 5.89 -15.99 18.21
CA ASP A 59 4.70 -15.62 17.43
C ASP A 59 4.29 -14.18 17.81
N VAL A 60 4.70 -13.22 16.97
CA VAL A 60 4.47 -11.79 17.20
C VAL A 60 3.31 -11.30 16.35
N LYS A 61 2.22 -10.91 17.00
CA LYS A 61 1.06 -10.32 16.33
C LYS A 61 1.37 -8.89 15.89
N MET A 62 1.10 -8.60 14.63
CA MET A 62 1.29 -7.29 14.02
C MET A 62 0.00 -6.83 13.34
N SER A 63 -0.22 -5.53 13.31
CA SER A 63 -1.37 -4.92 12.68
C SER A 63 -1.02 -3.56 12.09
N PHE A 64 -1.81 -3.12 11.11
CA PHE A 64 -1.76 -1.77 10.58
C PHE A 64 -2.89 -0.96 11.19
N ASN A 65 -2.55 0.12 11.90
CA ASN A 65 -3.52 1.00 12.52
C ASN A 65 -3.78 2.22 11.64
N PHE A 66 -5.06 2.46 11.32
CA PHE A 66 -5.52 3.62 10.56
C PHE A 66 -6.30 4.55 11.49
N PRO A 67 -5.65 5.56 12.12
CA PRO A 67 -6.36 6.53 12.93
C PRO A 67 -7.27 7.40 12.04
N PRO A 68 -8.28 8.08 12.63
CA PRO A 68 -9.07 9.07 11.91
C PRO A 68 -8.16 10.09 11.20
N TYR A 69 -8.40 10.30 9.91
CA TYR A 69 -7.58 11.18 9.08
C TYR A 69 -8.37 12.42 8.68
N GLY A 70 -8.14 13.52 9.39
CA GLY A 70 -8.77 14.82 9.12
C GLY A 70 -10.31 14.79 9.10
N ASN A 71 -10.91 15.85 8.53
CA ASN A 71 -12.37 15.97 8.37
C ASN A 71 -12.87 15.48 6.99
N GLY A 72 -12.02 14.81 6.21
CA GLY A 72 -12.32 14.39 4.84
C GLY A 72 -12.82 12.95 4.76
N THR A 73 -13.64 12.65 3.76
CA THR A 73 -14.02 11.27 3.41
C THR A 73 -12.97 10.67 2.47
N TYR A 74 -12.49 9.48 2.78
CA TYR A 74 -11.55 8.75 1.92
C TYR A 74 -11.81 7.25 1.97
N ARG A 75 -11.24 6.52 1.00
CA ARG A 75 -11.14 5.07 1.00
C ARG A 75 -9.68 4.71 0.75
N ALA A 76 -9.22 3.66 1.42
CA ALA A 76 -7.87 3.14 1.24
C ALA A 76 -7.93 1.63 1.00
N PHE A 77 -6.98 1.15 0.20
CA PHE A 77 -6.68 -0.26 0.05
C PHE A 77 -5.26 -0.48 0.56
N LEU A 78 -5.07 -1.49 1.40
CA LEU A 78 -3.76 -1.89 1.90
C LEU A 78 -3.33 -3.17 1.21
N TYR A 79 -2.14 -3.15 0.62
CA TYR A 79 -1.46 -4.29 0.02
C TYR A 79 -0.18 -4.57 0.82
N VAL A 80 0.10 -5.85 1.10
CA VAL A 80 1.29 -6.29 1.83
C VAL A 80 1.92 -7.43 1.05
N ASN A 81 3.08 -7.17 0.45
CA ASN A 81 3.76 -8.09 -0.46
C ASN A 81 2.90 -8.56 -1.65
N GLY A 82 2.13 -7.62 -2.21
CA GLY A 82 1.15 -7.83 -3.28
C GLY A 82 -0.26 -7.92 -2.72
#